data_AF-H6LIX3-F1
#
_entry.id   AF-H6LIX3-F1
#
_cell.length_a   1.000
_cell.length_b   1.000
_cell.length_c   1.000
_cell.angle_alpha   90.00
_cell.angle_beta   90.00
_cell.angle_gamma   90.00
#
_symmetry.space_group_name_H-M   'P 1'
#
loop_
_entity.id
_entity.type
_entity.pdbx_description
1 polymer ?
#
loop_
_entity_poly.entity_id
_entity_poly.type
_entity_poly.pdbx_seq_one_letter_code
_entity_poly.pdbx_strand_id
1 'polypeptide(L)'
;MDLILANIQSIGAKLPLIVGWLVTIYIAKYSATKPMKVEIKKAQYHKVYSPIYIYLRDLKQNEPERVISRKEVAYIYSIFRANFSLVELNNILLCEKILIKIKLGENYEDDFIKLYQKINIKYLLLRKSIGYPSINILSSFNEAPRNLKIMIVLSILAFIVSSILALEYLFSLIDTIFSSFEFNNILYFIIYASGFILLIVFLIEKIRSNK
;
A
#
# COMPACT_ATOMS: atom_id res chain seq x y z
N MET A 1 32.19 -24.17 27.09
CA MET A 1 30.92 -24.32 26.36
C MET A 1 29.77 -23.65 27.13
N ASP A 2 29.72 -23.82 28.45
CA ASP A 2 28.66 -23.27 29.32
C ASP A 2 28.59 -21.72 29.36
N LEU A 3 29.74 -21.04 29.30
CA LEU A 3 29.78 -19.57 29.29
C LEU A 3 29.16 -18.97 28.00
N ILE A 4 29.27 -19.70 26.87
CA ILE A 4 28.72 -19.30 25.58
C ILE A 4 27.20 -19.53 25.57
N LEU A 5 26.75 -20.68 26.09
CA LEU A 5 25.32 -21.00 26.24
C LEU A 5 24.61 -20.01 27.19
N ALA A 6 25.24 -19.65 28.31
CA ALA A 6 24.71 -18.65 29.25
C ALA A 6 24.60 -17.25 28.61
N ASN A 7 25.59 -16.85 27.79
CA ASN A 7 25.54 -15.58 27.06
C ASN A 7 24.46 -15.58 25.97
N ILE A 8 24.28 -16.68 25.23
CA ILE A 8 23.22 -16.82 24.23
C ILE A 8 21.83 -16.76 24.87
N GLN A 9 21.62 -17.42 26.01
CA GLN A 9 20.37 -17.35 26.77
C GLN A 9 20.09 -15.93 27.31
N SER A 10 21.11 -15.24 27.81
CA SER A 10 21.01 -13.85 28.28
C SER A 10 20.67 -12.86 27.15
N ILE A 11 21.24 -13.06 25.95
CA ILE A 11 20.90 -12.26 24.76
C ILE A 11 19.47 -12.60 24.28
N GLY A 12 19.12 -13.89 24.26
CA GLY A 12 17.77 -14.36 23.92
C GLY A 12 16.69 -13.81 24.84
N ALA A 13 16.98 -13.64 26.14
CA ALA A 13 16.05 -13.05 27.11
C ALA A 13 15.86 -11.53 26.94
N LYS A 14 16.85 -10.83 26.38
CA LYS A 14 16.78 -9.37 26.13
C LYS A 14 16.17 -9.01 24.78
N LEU A 15 16.17 -9.94 23.83
CA LEU A 15 15.62 -9.73 22.49
C LEU A 15 14.13 -9.33 22.50
N PRO A 16 13.23 -9.98 23.28
CA PRO A 16 11.81 -9.60 23.33
C PRO A 16 11.59 -8.18 23.87
N LEU A 17 12.41 -7.73 24.81
CA LEU A 17 12.36 -6.36 25.35
C LEU A 17 12.73 -5.33 24.29
N ILE A 18 13.78 -5.59 23.50
CA ILE A 18 14.21 -4.72 22.40
C ILE A 18 13.14 -4.68 21.31
N VAL A 19 12.58 -5.83 20.93
CA VAL A 19 11.49 -5.93 19.95
C VAL A 19 10.25 -5.19 20.46
N GLY A 20 9.85 -5.38 21.71
CA GLY A 20 8.72 -4.68 22.32
C GLY A 20 8.91 -3.17 22.35
N TRP A 21 10.12 -2.69 22.64
CA TRP A 21 10.45 -1.27 22.65
C TRP A 21 10.40 -0.67 21.24
N LEU A 22 10.96 -1.34 20.24
CA LEU A 22 10.90 -0.92 18.83
C LEU A 22 9.45 -0.90 18.31
N VAL A 23 8.65 -1.92 18.63
CA VAL A 23 7.22 -1.97 18.28
C VAL A 23 6.47 -0.81 18.93
N THR A 24 6.72 -0.52 20.20
CA THR A 24 6.06 0.59 20.91
C THR A 24 6.41 1.95 20.29
N ILE A 25 7.69 2.18 19.98
CA ILE A 25 8.14 3.42 19.31
C ILE A 25 7.49 3.54 17.92
N TYR A 26 7.43 2.44 17.17
CA TYR A 26 6.81 2.42 15.85
C TYR A 26 5.30 2.71 15.94
N ILE A 27 4.58 2.06 16.86
CA ILE A 27 3.14 2.30 17.10
C ILE A 27 2.89 3.74 17.55
N ALA A 28 3.70 4.28 18.46
CA ALA A 28 3.55 5.64 18.96
C ALA A 28 3.77 6.67 17.83
N LYS A 29 4.85 6.52 17.04
CA LYS A 29 5.14 7.39 15.89
C LYS A 29 4.04 7.29 14.83
N TYR A 30 3.54 6.08 14.57
CA TYR A 30 2.46 5.83 13.63
C TYR A 30 1.14 6.46 14.08
N SER A 31 0.81 6.35 15.38
CA SER A 31 -0.42 6.88 15.98
C SER A 31 -0.40 8.41 16.05
N ALA A 32 0.75 9.04 16.26
CA ALA A 32 0.87 10.49 16.31
C ALA A 32 0.75 11.16 14.92
N THR A 33 1.31 10.57 13.86
CA THR A 33 1.40 11.23 12.54
C THR A 33 0.30 10.84 11.54
N LYS A 34 -0.33 9.68 11.71
CA LYS A 34 -1.41 9.23 10.81
C LYS A 34 -2.71 10.05 10.87
N PRO A 35 -3.25 10.46 12.04
CA PRO A 35 -4.53 11.17 12.09
C PRO A 35 -4.46 12.51 11.32
N MET A 36 -3.39 13.28 11.55
CA MET A 36 -3.16 14.55 10.87
C MET A 36 -3.01 14.38 9.33
N LYS A 37 -2.32 13.33 8.87
CA LYS A 37 -2.21 13.02 7.43
C LYS A 37 -3.56 12.62 6.81
N VAL A 38 -4.42 11.93 7.57
CA VAL A 38 -5.76 11.54 7.09
C VAL A 38 -6.68 12.77 7.01
N GLU A 39 -6.61 13.67 7.99
CA GLU A 39 -7.39 14.92 7.98
C GLU A 39 -7.01 15.84 6.82
N ILE A 40 -5.71 16.01 6.55
CA ILE A 40 -5.25 16.79 5.40
C ILE A 40 -5.75 16.16 4.10
N LYS A 41 -5.67 14.83 3.95
CA LYS A 41 -6.20 14.12 2.78
C LYS A 41 -7.72 14.30 2.64
N LYS A 42 -8.47 14.19 3.73
CA LYS A 42 -9.92 14.47 3.77
C LYS A 42 -10.21 15.90 3.30
N ALA A 43 -9.48 16.88 3.81
CA ALA A 43 -9.63 18.27 3.41
C ALA A 43 -9.30 18.47 1.92
N GLN A 44 -8.20 17.90 1.43
CA GLN A 44 -7.84 17.92 0.01
C GLN A 44 -8.95 17.33 -0.87
N TYR A 45 -9.51 16.18 -0.48
CA TYR A 45 -10.58 15.53 -1.22
C TYR A 45 -11.85 16.37 -1.25
N HIS A 46 -12.38 16.73 -0.09
CA HIS A 46 -13.68 17.41 0.00
C HIS A 46 -13.65 18.85 -0.47
N LYS A 47 -12.59 19.60 -0.18
CA LYS A 47 -12.53 21.04 -0.48
C LYS A 47 -11.93 21.36 -1.85
N VAL A 48 -11.12 20.47 -2.41
CA VAL A 48 -10.38 20.74 -3.66
C VAL A 48 -10.80 19.77 -4.76
N TYR A 49 -10.37 18.50 -4.64
CA TYR A 49 -10.38 17.61 -5.80
C TYR A 49 -11.78 17.08 -6.14
N SER A 50 -12.63 16.84 -5.15
CA SER A 50 -14.00 16.39 -5.37
C SER A 50 -14.87 17.42 -6.09
N PRO A 51 -14.99 18.69 -5.65
CA PRO A 51 -15.84 19.66 -6.34
C PRO A 51 -15.35 19.94 -7.77
N ILE A 52 -14.04 19.99 -8.00
CA ILE A 52 -13.48 20.17 -9.34
C ILE A 52 -13.79 18.96 -10.23
N TYR A 53 -13.59 17.74 -9.72
CA TYR A 53 -13.83 16.52 -10.49
C TYR A 53 -15.30 16.38 -10.89
N ILE A 54 -16.24 16.61 -9.96
CA ILE A 54 -17.68 16.57 -10.24
C ILE A 54 -18.04 17.57 -11.33
N TYR A 55 -17.60 18.81 -11.18
CA TYR A 55 -17.85 19.87 -12.16
C TYR A 55 -17.34 19.50 -13.57
N LEU A 56 -16.10 19.00 -13.68
CA LEU A 56 -15.51 18.63 -14.97
C LEU A 56 -16.14 17.37 -15.58
N ARG A 57 -16.56 16.42 -14.74
CA ARG A 57 -17.27 15.22 -15.20
C ARG A 57 -18.63 15.61 -15.78
N ASP A 58 -19.40 16.44 -15.07
CA ASP A 58 -20.74 16.84 -15.48
C ASP A 58 -20.69 17.66 -16.79
N LEU A 59 -19.67 18.52 -16.95
CA LEU A 59 -19.41 19.20 -18.23
C LEU A 59 -19.17 18.23 -19.39
N LYS A 60 -18.28 17.25 -19.21
CA LYS A 60 -17.98 16.26 -20.26
C LYS A 60 -19.14 15.32 -20.58
N GLN A 61 -20.00 15.03 -19.61
CA GLN A 61 -21.18 14.18 -19.83
C GLN A 61 -22.25 14.90 -20.63
N ASN A 62 -22.47 16.19 -20.36
CA ASN A 62 -23.48 16.97 -21.06
C ASN A 62 -22.99 17.46 -22.43
N GLU A 63 -21.71 17.80 -22.56
CA GLU A 63 -21.14 18.43 -23.76
C GLU A 63 -19.73 17.88 -24.06
N PRO A 64 -19.61 16.65 -24.60
CA PRO A 64 -18.33 15.95 -24.75
C PRO A 64 -17.35 16.63 -25.72
N GLU A 65 -17.86 17.33 -26.74
CA GLU A 65 -17.07 18.02 -27.77
C GLU A 65 -16.80 19.50 -27.43
N ARG A 66 -17.30 19.99 -26.29
CA ARG A 66 -17.13 21.41 -25.93
C ARG A 66 -15.69 21.72 -25.58
N VAL A 67 -15.19 22.76 -26.22
CA VAL A 67 -13.93 23.42 -25.85
C VAL A 67 -14.09 24.09 -24.49
N ILE A 68 -13.17 23.79 -23.58
CA ILE A 68 -13.21 24.29 -22.21
C ILE A 68 -13.00 25.81 -22.20
N SER A 69 -13.94 26.56 -21.66
CA SER A 69 -13.91 28.02 -21.66
C SER A 69 -13.03 28.60 -20.55
N ARG A 70 -12.66 29.88 -20.69
CA ARG A 70 -11.98 30.66 -19.66
C ARG A 70 -12.71 30.61 -18.31
N LYS A 71 -14.05 30.57 -18.30
CA LYS A 71 -14.86 30.58 -17.08
C LYS A 71 -14.64 29.31 -16.27
N GLU A 72 -14.53 28.17 -16.95
CA GLU A 72 -14.32 26.86 -16.30
C GLU A 72 -12.92 26.77 -15.70
N VAL A 73 -11.89 27.21 -16.42
CA VAL A 73 -10.53 27.26 -15.87
C VAL A 73 -10.44 28.25 -14.70
N ALA A 74 -11.13 29.39 -14.79
CA ALA A 74 -11.19 30.37 -13.70
C ALA A 74 -11.87 29.79 -12.45
N TYR A 75 -12.88 28.94 -12.61
CA TYR A 75 -13.52 28.22 -11.51
C TYR A 75 -12.56 27.22 -10.84
N ILE A 76 -11.80 26.44 -11.61
CA ILE A 76 -10.77 25.55 -11.05
C ILE A 76 -9.73 26.37 -10.26
N TYR A 77 -9.26 27.46 -10.85
CA TYR A 77 -8.27 28.34 -10.25
C TYR A 77 -8.78 28.97 -8.94
N SER A 78 -10.06 29.37 -8.87
CA SER A 78 -10.62 29.94 -7.64
C SER A 78 -10.64 28.93 -6.49
N ILE A 79 -10.97 27.66 -6.76
CA ILE A 79 -10.91 26.58 -5.76
C ILE A 79 -9.48 26.36 -5.28
N PHE A 80 -8.52 26.31 -6.21
CA PHE A 80 -7.11 26.15 -5.87
C PHE A 80 -6.58 27.31 -5.03
N ARG A 81 -6.92 28.55 -5.38
CA ARG A 81 -6.48 29.74 -4.65
C ARG A 81 -7.10 29.80 -3.24
N ALA A 82 -8.39 29.49 -3.11
CA ALA A 82 -9.08 29.44 -1.83
C ALA A 82 -8.52 28.37 -0.88
N ASN A 83 -7.89 27.34 -1.44
CA ASN A 83 -7.31 26.21 -0.69
C ASN A 83 -5.80 26.05 -0.95
N PHE A 84 -5.07 27.17 -1.12
CA PHE A 84 -3.65 27.17 -1.51
C PHE A 84 -2.78 26.23 -0.65
N SER A 85 -3.04 26.15 0.66
CA SER A 85 -2.29 25.29 1.60
C SER A 85 -2.50 23.79 1.38
N LEU A 86 -3.54 23.41 0.63
CA LEU A 86 -3.92 22.03 0.35
C LEU A 86 -3.56 21.59 -1.07
N VAL A 87 -3.08 22.50 -1.92
CA VAL A 87 -2.82 22.25 -3.35
C VAL A 87 -1.34 22.38 -3.65
N GLU A 88 -0.82 21.48 -4.48
CA GLU A 88 0.55 21.59 -5.00
C GLU A 88 0.68 22.86 -5.86
N LEU A 89 1.67 23.71 -5.56
CA LEU A 89 1.93 24.98 -6.26
C LEU A 89 1.97 24.82 -7.79
N ASN A 90 2.56 23.73 -8.28
CA ASN A 90 2.64 23.43 -9.72
C ASN A 90 1.27 23.37 -10.41
N ASN A 91 0.20 22.97 -9.71
CA ASN A 91 -1.15 22.93 -10.29
C ASN A 91 -1.76 24.33 -10.37
N ILE A 92 -1.42 25.22 -9.43
CA ILE A 92 -1.82 26.63 -9.44
C ILE A 92 -1.16 27.33 -10.62
N LEU A 93 0.17 27.20 -10.75
CA LEU A 93 0.95 27.77 -11.85
C LEU A 93 0.49 27.25 -13.22
N LEU A 94 0.12 25.97 -13.31
CA LEU A 94 -0.43 25.39 -14.54
C LEU A 94 -1.79 26.02 -14.90
N CYS A 95 -2.67 26.25 -13.92
CA CYS A 95 -3.93 26.96 -14.17
C CYS A 95 -3.70 28.40 -14.64
N GLU A 96 -2.78 29.12 -14.02
CA GLU A 96 -2.42 30.49 -14.43
C GLU A 96 -1.90 30.54 -15.85
N LYS A 97 -0.99 29.61 -16.20
CA LYS A 97 -0.48 29.46 -17.57
C LYS A 97 -1.62 29.23 -18.57
N ILE A 98 -2.56 28.34 -18.26
CA ILE A 98 -3.73 28.07 -19.12
C ILE A 98 -4.58 29.33 -19.28
N LEU A 99 -4.87 30.05 -18.19
CA LEU A 99 -5.65 31.29 -18.23
C LEU A 99 -4.99 32.37 -19.10
N ILE A 100 -3.66 32.49 -19.03
CA ILE A 100 -2.89 33.42 -19.87
C ILE A 100 -3.00 33.00 -21.34
N LYS A 101 -2.78 31.71 -21.65
CA LYS A 101 -2.90 31.19 -23.02
C LYS A 101 -4.28 31.42 -23.63
N ILE A 102 -5.34 31.17 -22.87
CA ILE A 102 -6.72 31.46 -23.30
C ILE A 102 -6.89 32.95 -23.59
N LYS A 103 -6.33 33.84 -22.76
CA LYS A 103 -6.40 35.30 -22.97
C LYS A 103 -5.65 35.72 -24.24
N LEU A 104 -4.54 35.06 -24.56
CA LEU A 104 -3.72 35.32 -25.74
C LEU A 104 -4.22 34.61 -27.01
N GLY A 105 -5.23 33.75 -26.91
CA GLY A 105 -5.71 32.94 -28.04
C GLY A 105 -4.75 31.81 -28.45
N GLU A 106 -3.81 31.44 -27.58
CA GLU A 106 -2.85 30.36 -27.81
C GLU A 106 -3.46 28.98 -27.54
N ASN A 107 -2.92 27.93 -28.16
CA ASN A 107 -3.34 26.57 -27.86
C ASN A 107 -3.00 26.19 -26.39
N TYR A 108 -4.04 25.90 -25.61
CA TYR A 108 -3.99 25.53 -24.20
C TYR A 108 -4.50 24.12 -23.92
N GLU A 109 -5.00 23.40 -24.93
CA GLU A 109 -5.70 22.13 -24.77
C GLU A 109 -4.79 21.08 -24.12
N ASP A 110 -3.55 20.94 -24.59
CA ASP A 110 -2.58 20.00 -24.02
C ASP A 110 -2.27 20.27 -22.55
N ASP A 111 -2.10 21.55 -22.20
CA ASP A 111 -1.84 21.96 -20.82
C ASP A 111 -3.08 21.69 -19.94
N PHE A 112 -4.28 21.91 -20.46
CA PHE A 112 -5.53 21.59 -19.79
C PHE A 112 -5.74 20.07 -19.62
N ILE A 113 -5.46 19.27 -20.64
CA ILE A 113 -5.54 17.79 -20.57
C ILE A 113 -4.61 17.27 -19.47
N LYS A 114 -3.38 17.79 -19.38
CA LYS A 114 -2.43 17.46 -18.31
C LYS A 114 -3.00 17.83 -16.92
N LEU A 115 -3.58 19.02 -16.79
CA LEU A 115 -4.20 19.46 -15.54
C LEU A 115 -5.37 18.54 -15.15
N TYR A 116 -6.26 18.24 -16.09
CA TYR A 116 -7.40 17.35 -15.90
C TYR A 116 -6.97 15.95 -15.44
N GLN A 117 -5.98 15.36 -16.11
CA GLN A 117 -5.43 14.05 -15.74
C GLN A 117 -4.87 14.08 -14.30
N LYS A 118 -4.13 15.11 -13.92
CA LYS A 118 -3.61 15.26 -12.55
C LYS A 118 -4.74 15.34 -11.52
N ILE A 119 -5.77 16.13 -11.79
CA ILE A 119 -6.94 16.25 -10.91
C ILE A 119 -7.64 14.89 -10.76
N ASN A 120 -7.88 14.19 -11.87
CA ASN A 120 -8.54 12.88 -11.87
C ASN A 120 -7.74 11.85 -11.07
N ILE A 121 -6.43 11.75 -11.31
CA ILE A 121 -5.56 10.83 -10.57
C ILE A 121 -5.56 11.16 -9.07
N LYS A 122 -5.41 12.44 -8.70
CA LYS A 122 -5.45 12.87 -7.30
C LYS A 122 -6.79 12.56 -6.65
N TYR A 123 -7.90 12.81 -7.35
CA TYR A 123 -9.24 12.46 -6.88
C TYR A 123 -9.36 10.96 -6.58
N LEU A 124 -8.95 10.09 -7.52
CA LEU A 124 -9.03 8.64 -7.35
C LEU A 124 -8.15 8.13 -6.21
N LEU A 125 -6.90 8.63 -6.12
CA LEU A 125 -5.98 8.26 -5.04
C LEU A 125 -6.50 8.72 -3.67
N LEU A 126 -7.00 9.94 -3.59
CA LEU A 126 -7.55 10.48 -2.35
C LEU A 126 -8.81 9.72 -1.94
N ARG A 127 -9.74 9.48 -2.87
CA ARG A 127 -10.94 8.67 -2.65
C ARG A 127 -10.62 7.29 -2.08
N LYS A 128 -9.62 6.60 -2.66
CA LYS A 128 -9.12 5.31 -2.16
C LYS A 128 -8.49 5.43 -0.77
N SER A 129 -7.72 6.48 -0.53
CA SER A 129 -6.97 6.66 0.72
C SER A 129 -7.82 7.08 1.92
N ILE A 130 -8.96 7.74 1.68
CA ILE A 130 -9.85 8.27 2.73
C ILE A 130 -10.91 7.24 3.15
N GLY A 131 -11.07 6.16 2.36
CA GLY A 131 -11.91 5.04 2.73
C GLY A 131 -13.40 5.27 2.51
N TYR A 132 -13.80 5.87 1.38
CA TYR A 132 -15.15 5.59 0.85
C TYR A 132 -15.20 4.09 0.52
N PRO A 133 -16.18 3.33 1.07
CA PRO A 133 -15.94 2.05 1.73
C PRO A 133 -15.08 1.13 0.86
N SER A 134 -13.77 1.25 1.04
CA SER A 134 -12.84 0.24 0.60
C SER A 134 -12.86 -0.79 1.70
N ILE A 135 -13.61 -1.87 1.47
CA ILE A 135 -13.69 -3.09 2.26
C ILE A 135 -12.37 -3.28 3.03
N ASN A 136 -12.36 -2.88 4.31
CA ASN A 136 -11.21 -3.04 5.19
C ASN A 136 -11.18 -4.53 5.51
N ILE A 137 -10.03 -5.21 5.46
CA ILE A 137 -9.99 -6.66 5.72
C ILE A 137 -10.67 -6.99 7.06
N LEU A 138 -10.50 -6.11 8.06
CA LEU A 138 -11.22 -6.20 9.34
C LEU A 138 -12.75 -5.99 9.22
N SER A 139 -13.22 -5.06 8.39
CA SER A 139 -14.67 -4.86 8.18
C SER A 139 -15.28 -6.01 7.40
N SER A 140 -14.62 -6.49 6.34
CA SER A 140 -15.00 -7.71 5.60
C SER A 140 -15.03 -8.93 6.51
N PHE A 141 -14.03 -9.07 7.38
CA PHE A 141 -14.00 -10.15 8.36
C PHE A 141 -15.17 -10.03 9.33
N ASN A 142 -15.51 -8.82 9.81
CA ASN A 142 -16.65 -8.61 10.70
C ASN A 142 -18.01 -8.87 10.05
N GLU A 143 -18.16 -8.60 8.76
CA GLU A 143 -19.38 -8.85 7.98
C GLU A 143 -19.50 -10.31 7.51
N ALA A 144 -18.40 -11.07 7.51
CA ALA A 144 -18.40 -12.46 7.09
C ALA A 144 -19.30 -13.35 7.98
N PRO A 145 -19.95 -14.37 7.39
CA PRO A 145 -20.70 -15.36 8.15
C PRO A 145 -19.79 -16.10 9.14
N ARG A 146 -20.34 -16.48 10.30
CA ARG A 146 -19.59 -17.09 11.42
C ARG A 146 -18.72 -18.26 10.99
N ASN A 147 -19.20 -19.08 10.07
CA ASN A 147 -18.48 -20.25 9.56
C ASN A 147 -17.21 -19.85 8.80
N LEU A 148 -17.26 -18.78 8.01
CA LEU A 148 -16.09 -18.26 7.27
C LEU A 148 -15.06 -17.64 8.22
N LYS A 149 -15.52 -16.93 9.27
CA LYS A 149 -14.64 -16.39 10.31
C LYS A 149 -13.85 -17.50 11.02
N ILE A 150 -14.55 -18.57 11.42
CA ILE A 150 -13.93 -19.73 12.07
C ILE A 150 -12.91 -20.38 11.13
N MET A 151 -13.27 -20.57 9.85
CA MET A 151 -12.36 -21.14 8.85
C MET A 151 -11.09 -20.31 8.70
N ILE A 152 -11.20 -18.98 8.58
CA ILE A 152 -10.05 -18.07 8.47
C ILE A 152 -9.15 -18.18 9.70
N VAL A 153 -9.72 -18.16 10.91
CA VAL A 153 -8.96 -18.30 12.17
C VAL A 153 -8.24 -19.65 12.23
N LEU A 154 -8.92 -20.74 11.87
CA LEU A 154 -8.32 -22.07 11.82
C LEU A 154 -7.20 -22.17 10.78
N SER A 155 -7.34 -21.55 9.61
CA SER A 155 -6.28 -21.51 8.59
C SER A 155 -5.04 -20.76 9.08
N ILE A 156 -5.22 -19.66 9.82
CA ILE A 156 -4.10 -18.91 10.41
C ILE A 156 -3.41 -19.75 11.50
N LEU A 157 -4.18 -20.39 12.38
CA LEU A 157 -3.63 -21.27 13.41
C LEU A 157 -2.88 -22.46 12.80
N ALA A 158 -3.44 -23.10 11.78
CA ALA A 158 -2.79 -24.18 11.06
C ALA A 158 -1.47 -23.72 10.43
N PHE A 159 -1.45 -22.55 9.80
CA PHE A 159 -0.23 -21.97 9.23
C PHE A 159 0.85 -21.71 10.30
N ILE A 160 0.48 -21.19 11.47
CA ILE A 160 1.41 -20.95 12.58
C ILE A 160 1.98 -22.28 13.08
N VAL A 161 1.13 -23.28 13.33
CA VAL A 161 1.57 -24.61 13.80
C VAL A 161 2.48 -25.28 12.77
N SER A 162 2.11 -25.27 11.49
CA SER A 162 2.96 -25.80 10.41
C SER A 162 4.30 -25.09 10.31
N SER A 163 4.34 -23.78 10.55
CA SER A 163 5.59 -23.01 10.53
C SER A 163 6.50 -23.36 11.72
N ILE A 164 5.93 -23.60 12.90
CA ILE A 164 6.67 -24.03 14.09
C ILE A 164 7.25 -25.43 13.87
N LEU A 165 6.45 -26.37 13.37
CA LEU A 165 6.91 -27.73 13.06
C LEU A 165 7.99 -27.74 11.97
N ALA A 166 7.87 -26.88 10.95
CA ALA A 166 8.89 -26.73 9.92
C ALA A 166 10.21 -26.19 10.49
N LEU A 167 10.14 -25.24 11.44
CA LEU A 167 11.31 -24.72 12.15
C LEU A 167 11.96 -25.80 13.01
N GLU A 168 11.17 -26.58 13.76
CA GLU A 168 11.66 -27.69 14.59
C GLU A 168 12.34 -28.77 13.74
N TYR A 169 11.76 -29.13 12.60
CA TYR A 169 12.36 -30.05 11.66
C TYR A 169 13.66 -29.51 11.05
N LEU A 170 13.71 -28.21 10.75
CA LEU A 170 14.90 -27.55 10.25
C LEU A 170 16.02 -27.51 11.30
N PHE A 171 15.70 -27.28 12.58
CA PHE A 171 16.67 -27.38 13.68
C PHE A 171 17.16 -28.81 13.90
N SER A 172 16.27 -29.80 13.84
CA SER A 172 16.66 -31.22 13.93
C SER A 172 17.56 -31.65 12.75
N LEU A 173 17.28 -31.17 11.54
CA LEU A 173 18.15 -31.38 10.38
C LEU A 173 19.53 -30.75 10.58
N ILE A 174 19.58 -29.52 11.10
CA ILE A 174 20.85 -28.84 11.43
C ILE A 174 21.61 -29.66 12.47
N ASP A 175 20.98 -30.06 13.58
CA ASP A 175 21.62 -30.88 14.62
C ASP A 175 22.11 -32.23 14.07
N THR A 176 21.38 -32.87 13.16
CA THR A 176 21.80 -34.13 12.51
C THR A 176 23.00 -33.92 11.59
N ILE A 177 22.99 -32.84 10.79
CA ILE A 177 24.09 -32.45 9.91
C ILE A 177 25.36 -32.12 10.72
N PHE A 178 25.22 -31.45 11.87
CA PHE A 178 26.35 -31.08 12.73
C PHE A 178 26.83 -32.23 13.63
N SER A 179 25.97 -33.19 13.98
CA SER A 179 26.32 -34.33 14.84
C SER A 179 26.83 -35.56 14.06
N SER A 180 26.52 -35.66 12.77
CA SER A 180 26.95 -36.75 11.90
C SER A 180 27.32 -36.21 10.52
N PHE A 181 28.62 -35.94 10.34
CA PHE A 181 29.21 -35.67 9.04
C PHE A 181 29.31 -36.99 8.25
N GLU A 182 28.17 -37.51 7.81
CA GLU A 182 28.10 -38.62 6.86
C GLU A 182 27.34 -38.23 5.59
N PHE A 183 27.83 -38.73 4.46
CA PHE A 183 27.48 -38.37 3.09
C PHE A 183 25.97 -38.42 2.76
N ASN A 184 25.19 -39.20 3.51
CA ASN A 184 23.73 -39.31 3.36
C ASN A 184 22.99 -38.01 3.68
N ASN A 185 23.48 -37.18 4.61
CA ASN A 185 22.84 -35.91 4.95
C ASN A 185 22.94 -34.87 3.83
N ILE A 186 24.03 -34.92 3.05
CA ILE A 186 24.23 -34.07 1.86
C ILE A 186 23.24 -34.48 0.76
N LEU A 187 23.02 -35.78 0.57
CA LEU A 187 22.09 -36.28 -0.43
C LEU A 187 20.64 -35.86 -0.12
N TYR A 188 20.22 -35.94 1.15
CA TYR A 188 18.90 -35.45 1.57
C TYR A 188 18.77 -33.93 1.37
N PHE A 189 19.79 -33.14 1.71
CA PHE A 189 19.78 -31.70 1.47
C PHE A 189 19.62 -31.37 -0.02
N ILE A 190 20.33 -32.07 -0.91
CA ILE A 190 20.22 -31.89 -2.36
C ILE A 190 18.82 -32.25 -2.86
N ILE A 191 18.21 -33.32 -2.33
CA ILE A 191 16.85 -33.73 -2.69
C ILE A 191 15.81 -32.68 -2.23
N TYR A 192 15.92 -32.17 -1.00
CA TYR A 192 14.99 -31.15 -0.51
C TYR A 192 15.19 -29.79 -1.21
N ALA A 193 16.43 -29.38 -1.47
CA ALA A 193 16.73 -28.15 -2.18
C ALA A 193 16.25 -28.20 -3.63
N SER A 194 16.42 -29.32 -4.33
CA SER A 194 15.91 -29.51 -5.69
C SER A 194 14.38 -29.53 -5.75
N GLY A 195 13.71 -30.19 -4.79
CA GLY A 195 12.25 -30.13 -4.65
C GLY A 195 11.72 -28.72 -4.41
N PHE A 196 12.41 -27.93 -3.58
CA PHE A 196 12.04 -26.54 -3.31
C PHE A 196 12.25 -25.62 -4.53
N ILE A 197 13.33 -25.80 -5.28
CA ILE A 197 13.58 -25.07 -6.54
C ILE A 197 12.49 -25.39 -7.57
N LEU A 198 12.12 -26.66 -7.74
CA LEU A 198 11.04 -27.06 -8.64
C LEU A 198 9.68 -26.45 -8.26
N LEU A 199 9.39 -26.36 -6.96
CA LEU A 199 8.17 -25.73 -6.46
C LEU A 199 8.13 -24.22 -6.75
N ILE A 200 9.27 -23.53 -6.61
CA ILE A 200 9.40 -22.11 -6.99
C ILE A 200 9.20 -21.93 -8.49
N VAL A 201 9.82 -22.77 -9.33
CA VAL A 201 9.66 -22.72 -10.79
C VAL A 201 8.19 -22.92 -11.19
N PHE A 202 7.52 -23.91 -10.59
CA PHE A 202 6.10 -24.17 -10.83
C PHE A 202 5.20 -22.98 -10.43
N LEU A 203 5.48 -22.33 -9.29
CA LEU A 203 4.75 -21.14 -8.86
C LEU A 203 4.97 -19.96 -9.81
N ILE A 204 6.19 -19.76 -10.32
CA ILE A 204 6.52 -18.71 -11.29
C ILE A 204 5.77 -18.94 -12.61
N GLU A 205 5.75 -20.17 -13.13
CA GLU A 205 4.99 -20.52 -14.33
C GLU A 205 3.49 -20.29 -14.15
N LYS A 206 2.93 -20.70 -13.01
CA LYS A 206 1.50 -20.51 -12.72
C LYS A 206 1.11 -19.04 -12.61
N ILE A 207 2.00 -18.19 -12.09
CA ILE A 207 1.81 -16.74 -12.04
C ILE A 207 1.90 -16.13 -13.45
N ARG A 208 2.76 -16.67 -14.32
CA ARG A 208 2.93 -16.20 -15.70
C ARG A 208 1.76 -16.61 -16.61
N SER A 209 1.18 -17.79 -16.40
CA SER A 209 0.00 -18.30 -17.12
C SER A 209 -1.30 -17.56 -16.79
N ASN A 210 -1.37 -16.84 -15.67
CA ASN A 210 -2.55 -16.09 -15.22
C ASN A 210 -2.49 -14.59 -15.58
N LYS A 211 -1.52 -14.19 -16.42
CA LYS A 211 -1.44 -12.86 -17.06
C LYS A 211 -1.70 -12.99 -18.54
#